data_AF-A0A8X6SG54-F1
#
_entry.id   AF-A0A8X6SG54-F1
#
_cell.length_a   1.000
_cell.length_b   1.000
_cell.length_c   1.000
_cell.angle_alpha   90.00
_cell.angle_beta   90.00
_cell.angle_gamma   90.00
#
_symmetry.space_group_name_H-M   'P 1'
#
loop_
_entity.id
_entity.type
_entity.pdbx_description
1 polymer ?
#
loop_
_entity_poly.entity_id
_entity_poly.type
_entity_poly.pdbx_seq_one_letter_code
_entity_poly.pdbx_strand_id
1 'polypeptide(L)'
;MSSRHHIDDFMRGRIIGKIEEGRKIKDVAREFDIAHSVVSRLWKSFKTTGMCSRRHGGAQQVANQFLADSEKQISRKTVARCLKGGGLYARRPVVCVPLTRQHRTARLQCCREHHNWTEQDWACVLFSDESRFSLSSDCRRQLIWRESGTAYRPENIQEKNRYPTCSIILWAGIMINGRTRLHGVANGTMTGQRYIDEVLLPHARLFRGAVGDKFVFIDNNATCHRALAV
;
A
#
# COMPACT_ATOMS: atom_id res chain seq x y z
N MET A 1 -32.45 -13.39 -9.51
CA MET A 1 -31.31 -13.85 -8.70
C MET A 1 -30.28 -12.73 -8.67
N SER A 2 -30.11 -12.03 -7.56
CA SER A 2 -29.28 -10.81 -7.49
C SER A 2 -27.83 -11.19 -7.14
N SER A 3 -26.94 -11.07 -8.13
CA SER A 3 -25.50 -11.19 -7.95
C SER A 3 -25.02 -10.12 -6.97
N ARG A 4 -24.46 -10.53 -5.82
CA ARG A 4 -23.82 -9.61 -4.88
C ARG A 4 -22.46 -9.19 -5.46
N HIS A 5 -22.44 -8.12 -6.24
CA HIS A 5 -21.19 -7.48 -6.65
C HIS A 5 -20.43 -6.98 -5.41
N HIS A 6 -19.24 -7.55 -5.19
CA HIS A 6 -18.33 -7.13 -4.13
C HIS A 6 -17.71 -5.78 -4.53
N ILE A 7 -18.01 -4.72 -3.76
CA ILE A 7 -17.46 -3.39 -3.98
C ILE A 7 -16.21 -3.23 -3.10
N ASP A 8 -15.05 -3.25 -3.74
CA ASP A 8 -13.75 -3.02 -3.10
C ASP A 8 -13.53 -1.55 -2.67
N ASP A 9 -12.49 -1.31 -1.87
CA ASP A 9 -12.19 0.02 -1.31
C ASP A 9 -11.81 1.06 -2.38
N PHE A 10 -11.22 0.62 -3.50
CA PHE A 10 -10.89 1.50 -4.62
C PHE A 10 -12.15 2.00 -5.34
N MET A 11 -13.08 1.09 -5.63
CA MET A 11 -14.38 1.40 -6.22
C MET A 11 -15.22 2.29 -5.29
N ARG A 12 -15.18 2.04 -3.97
CA ARG A 12 -15.80 2.93 -2.96
C ARG A 12 -15.23 4.35 -3.02
N GLY A 13 -13.90 4.48 -3.09
CA GLY A 13 -13.24 5.77 -3.20
C GLY A 13 -13.65 6.54 -4.47
N ARG A 14 -13.72 5.87 -5.62
CA ARG A 14 -14.17 6.49 -6.89
C ARG A 14 -15.63 6.94 -6.85
N ILE A 15 -16.51 6.15 -6.23
CA ILE A 15 -17.92 6.50 -6.06
C ILE A 15 -18.06 7.75 -5.19
N ILE A 16 -17.33 7.81 -4.07
CA ILE A 16 -17.37 8.95 -3.14
C ILE A 16 -16.82 10.21 -3.81
N GLY A 17 -15.64 10.14 -4.46
CA GLY A 17 -15.02 11.30 -5.11
C GLY A 17 -15.93 11.92 -6.17
N LYS A 18 -16.62 11.11 -6.99
CA LYS A 18 -17.59 11.62 -7.97
C LYS A 18 -18.78 12.33 -7.31
N ILE A 19 -19.23 11.86 -6.16
CA ILE A 19 -20.33 12.52 -5.43
C ILE A 19 -19.84 13.84 -4.80
N GLU A 20 -18.59 13.90 -4.32
CA GLU A 20 -17.96 15.15 -3.83
C GLU A 20 -17.78 16.19 -4.96
N GLU A 21 -17.52 15.75 -6.20
CA GLU A 21 -17.52 16.59 -7.41
C GLU A 21 -18.92 17.08 -7.84
N GLY A 22 -19.96 16.82 -7.02
CA GLY A 22 -21.32 17.28 -7.26
C GLY A 22 -22.18 16.38 -8.15
N ARG A 23 -21.70 15.17 -8.50
CA ARG A 23 -22.48 14.21 -9.30
C ARG A 23 -23.64 13.66 -8.48
N LYS A 24 -24.81 13.47 -9.12
CA LYS A 24 -25.97 12.88 -8.45
C LYS A 24 -25.78 11.39 -8.23
N ILE A 25 -26.18 10.90 -7.06
CA ILE A 25 -26.09 9.48 -6.65
C ILE A 25 -26.70 8.53 -7.69
N LYS A 26 -27.82 8.91 -8.32
CA LYS A 26 -28.48 8.14 -9.38
C LYS A 26 -27.65 7.95 -10.64
N ASP A 27 -26.79 8.91 -10.97
CA ASP A 27 -25.97 8.90 -12.18
C ASP A 27 -24.71 8.07 -11.91
N VAL A 28 -24.13 8.21 -10.71
CA VAL A 28 -23.03 7.37 -10.23
C VAL A 28 -23.46 5.91 -10.10
N ALA A 29 -24.65 5.62 -9.57
CA ALA A 29 -25.17 4.25 -9.47
C ALA A 29 -25.30 3.55 -10.83
N ARG A 30 -25.79 4.27 -11.86
CA ARG A 30 -25.87 3.76 -13.23
C ARG A 30 -24.50 3.55 -13.87
N GLU A 31 -23.56 4.47 -13.63
CA GLU A 31 -22.21 4.39 -14.20
C GLU A 31 -21.43 3.17 -13.71
N PHE A 32 -21.56 2.82 -12.44
CA PHE A 32 -20.84 1.68 -11.86
C PHE A 32 -21.63 0.37 -11.89
N ASP A 33 -22.85 0.36 -12.46
CA ASP A 33 -23.79 -0.77 -12.42
C ASP A 33 -24.02 -1.30 -10.98
N ILE A 34 -24.21 -0.37 -10.05
CA ILE A 34 -24.41 -0.67 -8.62
C ILE A 34 -25.79 -0.17 -8.21
N ALA A 35 -26.51 -0.99 -7.43
CA ALA A 35 -27.80 -0.61 -6.89
C ALA A 35 -27.73 0.75 -6.16
N HIS A 36 -28.65 1.65 -6.49
CA HIS A 36 -28.75 3.00 -5.92
C HIS A 36 -28.69 3.00 -4.38
N SER A 37 -29.33 2.01 -3.74
CA SER A 37 -29.35 1.89 -2.28
C SER A 37 -27.98 1.64 -1.66
N VAL A 38 -27.06 1.01 -2.40
CA VAL A 38 -25.69 0.73 -1.94
C VAL A 38 -24.83 1.98 -2.03
N VAL A 39 -24.91 2.72 -3.14
CA VAL A 39 -24.24 4.01 -3.33
C VAL A 39 -24.75 5.04 -2.30
N SER A 40 -26.07 5.09 -2.07
CA SER A 40 -26.68 5.97 -1.06
C SER A 40 -26.20 5.66 0.36
N ARG A 41 -26.14 4.37 0.73
CA ARG A 41 -25.61 3.94 2.04
C ARG A 41 -24.12 4.25 2.19
N LEU A 42 -23.34 4.03 1.14
CA LEU A 42 -21.91 4.36 1.12
C LEU A 42 -21.70 5.86 1.33
N TRP A 43 -22.44 6.72 0.62
CA TRP A 43 -22.37 8.17 0.77
C TRP A 43 -22.77 8.64 2.18
N LYS A 44 -23.85 8.10 2.73
CA LYS A 44 -24.27 8.39 4.12
C LYS A 44 -23.16 8.02 5.11
N SER A 45 -22.61 6.81 4.99
CA SER A 45 -21.50 6.35 5.83
C SER A 45 -20.27 7.25 5.70
N PHE A 46 -19.92 7.70 4.50
CA PHE A 46 -18.81 8.61 4.27
C PHE A 46 -19.03 9.97 4.94
N LYS A 47 -20.22 10.58 4.79
CA LYS A 47 -20.54 11.85 5.46
C LYS A 47 -20.42 11.77 6.99
N THR A 48 -20.68 10.60 7.57
CA THR A 48 -20.55 10.38 9.03
C THR A 48 -19.12 10.09 9.45
N THR A 49 -18.35 9.33 8.66
CA THR A 49 -17.06 8.76 9.10
C THR A 49 -15.83 9.39 8.46
N GLY A 50 -16.00 10.12 7.34
CA GLY A 50 -14.90 10.61 6.50
C GLY A 50 -14.07 9.50 5.85
N MET A 51 -14.53 8.24 5.90
CA MET A 51 -13.78 7.08 5.43
C MET A 51 -14.47 6.39 4.26
N CYS A 52 -13.71 6.11 3.21
CA CYS A 52 -14.18 5.36 2.04
C CYS A 52 -14.20 3.84 2.29
N SER A 53 -13.44 3.35 3.27
CA SER A 53 -13.32 1.94 3.63
C SER A 53 -14.09 1.59 4.89
N ARG A 54 -14.54 0.33 4.98
CA ARG A 54 -15.10 -0.24 6.23
C ARG A 54 -13.95 -0.56 7.19
N ARG A 55 -13.34 0.46 7.80
CA ARG A 55 -12.37 0.23 8.86
C ARG A 55 -13.08 -0.24 10.13
N HIS A 56 -12.65 -1.35 10.70
CA HIS A 56 -12.93 -1.66 12.09
C HIS A 56 -12.07 -0.74 12.95
N GLY A 57 -12.62 0.45 13.21
CA GLY A 57 -11.96 1.46 14.02
C GLY A 57 -11.57 0.92 15.39
N GLY A 58 -10.63 1.61 16.07
CA GLY A 58 -10.29 1.28 17.45
C GLY A 58 -11.52 1.28 18.36
N ALA A 59 -11.42 0.72 19.57
CA ALA A 59 -12.58 0.61 20.47
C ALA A 59 -13.25 1.98 20.78
N GLN A 60 -12.48 3.07 20.69
CA GLN A 60 -13.00 4.44 20.80
C GLN A 60 -13.82 4.86 19.58
N GLN A 61 -13.38 4.53 18.35
CA GLN A 61 -14.16 4.81 17.15
C GLN A 61 -15.46 3.99 17.11
N VAL A 62 -15.43 2.73 17.56
CA VAL A 62 -16.64 1.91 17.68
C VAL A 62 -17.60 2.48 18.73
N ALA A 63 -17.08 2.97 19.87
CA ALA A 63 -17.91 3.65 20.88
C ALA A 63 -18.55 4.94 20.33
N ASN A 64 -17.78 5.75 19.59
CA ASN A 64 -18.28 6.99 18.98
C ASN A 64 -19.32 6.70 17.89
N GLN A 65 -19.12 5.65 17.09
CA GLN A 65 -20.07 5.21 16.07
C GLN A 65 -21.38 4.74 16.72
N PHE A 66 -21.30 3.94 17.79
CA PHE A 66 -22.49 3.50 18.53
C PHE A 66 -23.26 4.68 19.12
N LEU A 67 -22.57 5.67 19.69
CA LEU A 67 -23.19 6.90 20.17
C LEU A 67 -23.93 7.64 19.04
N ALA A 68 -23.33 7.74 17.85
CA ALA A 68 -23.96 8.38 16.70
C ALA A 68 -25.20 7.63 16.18
N ASP A 69 -25.20 6.30 16.25
CA ASP A 69 -26.28 5.46 15.70
C ASP A 69 -27.42 5.18 16.69
N SER A 70 -27.18 5.31 18.00
CA SER A 70 -28.14 4.89 19.04
C SER A 70 -28.35 5.90 20.18
N GLU A 71 -27.71 7.08 20.10
CA GLU A 71 -27.72 8.17 21.09
C GLU A 71 -27.27 7.75 22.51
N LYS A 72 -26.79 6.52 22.67
CA LYS A 72 -26.36 5.96 23.94
C LYS A 72 -24.85 5.94 24.04
N GLN A 73 -24.34 6.54 25.09
CA GLN A 73 -22.91 6.55 25.37
C GLN A 73 -22.48 5.23 26.02
N ILE A 74 -21.56 4.52 25.37
CA ILE A 74 -20.94 3.31 25.91
C ILE A 74 -19.47 3.51 26.18
N SER A 75 -18.97 2.92 27.27
CA SER A 75 -17.56 3.02 27.63
C SER A 75 -16.68 2.21 26.67
N ARG A 76 -15.46 2.69 26.41
CA ARG A 76 -14.42 1.95 25.67
C ARG A 76 -14.17 0.55 26.25
N LYS A 77 -14.23 0.40 27.58
CA LYS A 77 -14.05 -0.89 28.27
C LYS A 77 -15.17 -1.88 27.92
N THR A 78 -16.41 -1.39 27.85
CA THR A 78 -17.57 -2.20 27.45
C THR A 78 -17.40 -2.71 26.02
N VAL A 79 -17.04 -1.81 25.10
CA VAL A 79 -16.76 -2.17 23.69
C VAL A 79 -15.65 -3.22 23.59
N ALA A 80 -14.52 -3.00 24.26
CA ALA A 80 -13.40 -3.93 24.25
C ALA A 80 -13.78 -5.32 24.80
N ARG A 81 -14.64 -5.38 25.83
CA ARG A 81 -15.13 -6.64 26.40
C ARG A 81 -16.05 -7.38 25.43
N CYS A 82 -16.99 -6.68 24.80
CA CYS A 82 -17.89 -7.27 23.81
C CYS A 82 -17.11 -7.78 22.59
N LEU A 83 -16.16 -7.01 22.08
CA LEU A 83 -15.30 -7.43 20.96
C LEU A 83 -14.47 -8.68 21.32
N LYS A 84 -13.90 -8.72 22.53
CA LYS A 84 -13.17 -9.89 23.02
C LYS A 84 -14.09 -11.11 23.19
N GLY A 85 -15.31 -10.92 23.69
CA GLY A 85 -16.32 -11.97 23.78
C GLY A 85 -16.71 -12.54 22.41
N GLY A 86 -16.66 -11.73 21.36
CA GLY A 86 -16.81 -12.14 19.97
C GLY A 86 -15.54 -12.67 19.28
N GLY A 87 -14.47 -12.97 20.03
CA GLY A 87 -13.23 -13.53 19.47
C GLY A 87 -12.29 -12.54 18.78
N LEU A 88 -12.54 -11.24 18.91
CA LEU A 88 -11.70 -10.19 18.31
C LEU A 88 -10.69 -9.64 19.33
N TYR A 89 -9.47 -9.42 18.88
CA TYR A 89 -8.39 -8.90 19.72
C TYR A 89 -7.76 -7.66 19.11
N ALA A 90 -7.45 -6.68 19.95
CA ALA A 90 -6.67 -5.52 19.55
C ALA A 90 -5.26 -5.96 19.15
N ARG A 91 -4.86 -5.67 17.90
CA ARG A 91 -3.55 -5.98 17.32
C ARG A 91 -3.09 -4.82 16.46
N ARG A 92 -1.77 -4.70 16.28
CA ARG A 92 -1.22 -3.80 15.26
C ARG A 92 -1.57 -4.36 13.88
N PRO A 93 -2.08 -3.52 12.96
CA PRO A 93 -2.24 -3.94 11.58
C PRO A 93 -0.88 -4.25 10.97
N VAL A 94 -0.84 -5.19 10.02
CA VAL A 94 0.36 -5.39 9.21
C VAL A 94 0.41 -4.25 8.20
N VAL A 95 1.54 -3.54 8.14
CA VAL A 95 1.76 -2.50 7.12
C VAL A 95 2.44 -3.15 5.93
N CYS A 96 1.69 -3.40 4.88
CA CYS A 96 2.23 -3.93 3.63
C CYS A 96 1.30 -3.58 2.46
N VAL A 97 1.77 -3.78 1.23
CA VAL A 97 0.93 -3.70 0.03
C VAL A 97 0.25 -5.06 -0.14
N PRO A 98 -1.10 -5.15 -0.19
CA PRO A 98 -1.80 -6.40 -0.44
C PRO A 98 -1.34 -7.05 -1.75
N LEU A 99 -1.00 -8.34 -1.70
CA LEU A 99 -0.52 -9.07 -2.88
C LEU A 99 -1.69 -9.62 -3.69
N THR A 100 -1.79 -9.19 -4.96
CA THR A 100 -2.67 -9.79 -5.96
C THR A 100 -2.26 -11.24 -6.24
N ARG A 101 -3.15 -12.04 -6.83
CA ARG A 101 -2.83 -13.42 -7.25
C ARG A 101 -1.63 -13.44 -8.20
N GLN A 102 -1.57 -12.50 -9.14
CA GLN A 102 -0.44 -12.36 -10.06
C GLN A 102 0.88 -12.08 -9.32
N HIS A 103 0.87 -11.17 -8.33
CA HIS A 103 2.06 -10.90 -7.52
C HIS A 103 2.53 -12.15 -6.77
N ARG A 104 1.61 -12.95 -6.23
CA ARG A 104 1.97 -14.19 -5.51
C ARG A 104 2.63 -15.20 -6.44
N THR A 105 2.06 -15.41 -7.62
CA THR A 105 2.63 -16.32 -8.62
C THR A 105 4.02 -15.85 -9.07
N ALA A 106 4.16 -14.56 -9.41
CA ALA A 106 5.44 -14.01 -9.86
C ALA A 106 6.53 -14.11 -8.78
N ARG A 107 6.18 -13.83 -7.51
CA ARG A 107 7.12 -13.96 -6.39
C ARG A 107 7.53 -15.42 -6.17
N LEU A 108 6.59 -16.36 -6.22
CA LEU A 108 6.91 -17.79 -6.08
C LEU A 108 7.83 -18.27 -7.21
N GLN A 109 7.55 -17.83 -8.44
CA GLN A 109 8.38 -18.16 -9.60
C GLN A 109 9.80 -17.61 -9.45
N CYS A 110 9.94 -16.34 -9.05
CA CYS A 110 11.23 -15.74 -8.74
C CYS A 110 11.98 -16.54 -7.66
N CYS A 111 11.32 -16.92 -6.56
CA CYS A 111 11.96 -17.76 -5.53
C CYS A 111 12.44 -19.11 -6.07
N ARG A 112 11.70 -19.73 -6.99
CA ARG A 112 12.10 -21.01 -7.60
C ARG A 112 13.29 -20.85 -8.52
N GLU A 113 13.30 -19.81 -9.35
CA GLU A 113 14.40 -19.49 -10.27
C GLU A 113 15.72 -19.24 -9.54
N HIS A 114 15.64 -18.63 -8.36
CA HIS A 114 16.81 -18.23 -7.57
C HIS A 114 17.08 -19.19 -6.39
N HIS A 115 16.33 -20.29 -6.27
CA HIS A 115 16.43 -21.22 -5.14
C HIS A 115 17.81 -21.86 -5.00
N ASN A 116 18.44 -22.18 -6.13
CA ASN A 116 19.74 -22.86 -6.18
C ASN A 116 20.92 -21.89 -6.40
N TRP A 117 20.70 -20.58 -6.32
CA TRP A 117 21.78 -19.61 -6.47
C TRP A 117 22.77 -19.73 -5.32
N THR A 118 24.05 -19.79 -5.69
CA THR A 118 25.17 -19.86 -4.76
C THR A 118 25.50 -18.48 -4.20
N GLU A 119 26.33 -18.42 -3.15
CA GLU A 119 26.85 -17.15 -2.64
C GLU A 119 27.62 -16.37 -3.70
N GLN A 120 28.30 -17.05 -4.62
CA GLN A 120 29.03 -16.40 -5.73
C GLN A 120 28.07 -15.78 -6.75
N ASP A 121 26.91 -16.39 -6.98
CA ASP A 121 25.87 -15.81 -7.84
C ASP A 121 25.29 -14.56 -7.17
N TRP A 122 24.95 -14.65 -5.88
CA TRP A 122 24.47 -13.51 -5.10
C TRP A 122 25.51 -12.38 -4.99
N ALA A 123 26.80 -12.73 -4.98
CA ALA A 123 27.88 -11.75 -4.96
C ALA A 123 27.93 -10.88 -6.22
N CYS A 124 27.35 -11.36 -7.33
CA CYS A 124 27.26 -10.61 -8.58
C CYS A 124 26.00 -9.72 -8.68
N VAL A 125 25.15 -9.69 -7.63
CA VAL A 125 23.88 -8.95 -7.63
C VAL A 125 24.03 -7.57 -6.98
N LEU A 126 23.64 -6.52 -7.70
CA LEU A 126 23.42 -5.19 -7.13
C LEU A 126 21.92 -4.99 -6.89
N PHE A 127 21.52 -5.00 -5.62
CA PHE A 127 20.18 -4.61 -5.22
C PHE A 127 20.08 -3.09 -5.16
N SER A 128 19.01 -2.52 -5.70
CA SER A 128 18.76 -1.08 -5.66
C SER A 128 17.32 -0.76 -5.30
N ASP A 129 17.12 0.40 -4.66
CA ASP A 129 15.79 0.93 -4.38
C ASP A 129 15.83 2.45 -4.15
N GLU A 130 14.67 3.08 -4.26
CA GLU A 130 14.44 4.47 -3.91
C GLU A 130 13.73 4.59 -2.56
N SER A 131 14.38 5.22 -1.58
CA SER A 131 13.78 5.45 -0.27
C SER A 131 13.42 6.91 -0.04
N ARG A 132 12.19 7.15 0.43
CA ARG A 132 11.69 8.47 0.80
C ARG A 132 11.93 8.74 2.28
N PHE A 133 12.63 9.82 2.60
CA PHE A 133 12.85 10.32 3.95
C PHE A 133 11.99 11.57 4.18
N SER A 134 11.02 11.48 5.10
CA SER A 134 10.10 12.58 5.43
C SER A 134 10.43 13.19 6.79
N LEU A 135 10.24 14.50 6.93
CA LEU A 135 10.46 15.22 8.20
C LEU A 135 9.37 14.95 9.25
N SER A 136 8.18 14.49 8.85
CA SER A 136 7.12 14.11 9.78
C SER A 136 7.21 12.63 10.17
N SER A 137 7.05 12.33 11.46
CA SER A 137 6.91 10.96 11.93
C SER A 137 5.50 10.42 11.72
N ASP A 138 5.36 9.31 10.99
CA ASP A 138 4.14 8.52 10.94
C ASP A 138 3.88 7.90 12.33
N CYS A 139 2.98 8.50 13.11
CA CYS A 139 2.60 7.99 14.44
C CYS A 139 1.73 6.73 14.30
N ARG A 140 2.39 5.57 14.08
CA ARG A 140 1.81 4.22 13.87
C ARG A 140 1.16 3.57 15.10
N ARG A 141 0.53 4.34 16.00
CA ARG A 141 -0.11 3.80 17.22
C ARG A 141 -1.55 3.31 17.00
N GLN A 142 -2.00 3.12 15.76
CA GLN A 142 -3.34 2.61 15.49
C GLN A 142 -3.40 1.08 15.71
N LEU A 143 -4.39 0.65 16.49
CA LEU A 143 -4.72 -0.75 16.72
C LEU A 143 -6.03 -1.07 15.99
N ILE A 144 -6.08 -2.23 15.35
CA ILE A 144 -7.30 -2.79 14.75
C ILE A 144 -7.77 -3.97 15.60
N TRP A 145 -9.07 -4.25 15.58
CA TRP A 145 -9.66 -5.44 16.20
C TRP A 145 -9.83 -6.52 15.15
N ARG A 146 -9.15 -7.67 15.34
CA ARG A 146 -9.20 -8.80 14.39
C ARG A 146 -9.09 -10.15 15.08
N GLU A 147 -9.49 -11.20 14.37
CA GLU A 147 -9.27 -12.59 14.77
C GLU A 147 -7.78 -12.94 14.78
N SER A 148 -7.42 -13.99 15.53
CA SER A 148 -6.08 -14.57 15.46
C SER A 148 -5.83 -15.24 14.10
N GLY A 149 -4.60 -15.22 13.60
CA GLY A 149 -4.24 -15.86 12.31
C GLY A 149 -4.65 -15.09 11.04
N THR A 150 -5.49 -14.05 11.13
CA THR A 150 -6.01 -13.33 9.95
C THR A 150 -5.19 -12.10 9.55
N ALA A 151 -3.91 -12.04 9.95
CA ALA A 151 -3.07 -10.83 9.84
C ALA A 151 -2.91 -10.28 8.42
N TYR A 152 -2.86 -11.18 7.43
CA TYR A 152 -2.62 -10.85 6.02
C TYR A 152 -3.90 -10.84 5.17
N ARG A 153 -5.08 -10.88 5.81
CA ARG A 153 -6.32 -10.63 5.06
C ARG A 153 -6.34 -9.16 4.64
N PRO A 154 -6.74 -8.82 3.40
CA PRO A 154 -6.71 -7.45 2.89
C PRO A 154 -7.38 -6.44 3.84
N GLU A 155 -8.49 -6.82 4.47
CA GLU A 155 -9.23 -5.99 5.43
C GLU A 155 -8.47 -5.67 6.74
N ASN A 156 -7.42 -6.42 7.06
CA ASN A 156 -6.61 -6.28 8.27
C ASN A 156 -5.23 -5.63 8.00
N ILE A 157 -4.93 -5.31 6.74
CA ILE A 157 -3.69 -4.67 6.32
C ILE A 157 -3.90 -3.16 6.32
N GLN A 158 -2.95 -2.44 6.90
CA GLN A 158 -2.88 -0.99 6.75
C GLN A 158 -1.98 -0.68 5.55
N GLU A 159 -2.57 -0.15 4.49
CA GLU A 159 -1.77 0.38 3.38
C GLU A 159 -0.89 1.53 3.88
N LYS A 160 0.34 1.56 3.39
CA LYS A 160 1.29 2.63 3.68
C LYS A 160 0.82 3.90 2.97
N ASN A 161 0.03 4.72 3.66
CA ASN A 161 -0.40 6.02 3.16
C ASN A 161 0.82 6.89 2.80
N ARG A 162 0.83 7.42 1.57
CA ARG A 162 1.79 8.41 1.10
C ARG A 162 1.37 9.78 1.65
N TYR A 163 1.87 10.18 2.81
CA TYR A 163 1.61 11.52 3.32
C TYR A 163 2.30 12.57 2.42
N PRO A 164 1.62 13.67 2.06
CA PRO A 164 2.21 14.82 1.38
C PRO A 164 3.03 15.62 2.39
N THR A 165 4.22 15.12 2.70
CA THR A 165 5.17 15.79 3.60
C THR A 165 6.43 16.11 2.84
N CYS A 166 7.08 17.22 3.22
CA CYS A 166 8.37 17.61 2.68
C CYS A 166 9.35 16.44 2.92
N SER A 167 9.88 15.92 1.83
CA SER A 167 10.66 14.69 1.83
C SER A 167 11.70 14.72 0.72
N ILE A 168 12.82 14.07 0.98
CA ILE A 168 13.81 13.76 -0.05
C ILE A 168 13.67 12.31 -0.48
N ILE A 169 13.97 12.02 -1.74
CA ILE A 169 14.10 10.65 -2.25
C ILE A 169 15.58 10.40 -2.48
N LEU A 170 16.08 9.32 -1.90
CA LEU A 170 17.45 8.87 -2.10
C LEU A 170 17.43 7.54 -2.84
N TRP A 171 18.26 7.42 -3.85
CA TRP A 171 18.58 6.16 -4.50
C TRP A 171 19.89 5.59 -3.95
N ALA A 172 19.94 4.26 -3.81
CA ALA A 172 21.14 3.55 -3.42
C ALA A 172 21.17 2.15 -4.01
N GLY A 173 22.38 1.66 -4.32
CA GLY A 173 22.67 0.27 -4.65
C GLY A 173 23.56 -0.38 -3.60
N ILE A 174 23.30 -1.66 -3.29
CA ILE A 174 24.08 -2.49 -2.38
C ILE A 174 24.35 -3.88 -2.98
N MET A 175 25.57 -4.35 -2.78
CA MET A 175 26.09 -5.65 -3.20
C MET A 175 26.92 -6.22 -2.04
N ILE A 176 27.21 -7.52 -2.02
CA ILE A 176 27.93 -8.17 -0.91
C ILE A 176 29.26 -7.48 -0.58
N ASN A 177 30.00 -7.02 -1.60
CA ASN A 177 31.33 -6.43 -1.47
C ASN A 177 31.35 -4.92 -1.71
N GLY A 178 30.20 -4.25 -1.74
CA GLY A 178 30.19 -2.83 -2.05
C GLY A 178 28.82 -2.17 -2.04
N ARG A 179 28.84 -0.85 -2.16
CA ARG A 179 27.63 -0.03 -2.24
C ARG A 179 27.90 1.21 -3.06
N THR A 180 26.84 1.80 -3.59
CA THR A 180 26.92 3.11 -4.25
C THR A 180 27.04 4.21 -3.20
N ARG A 181 27.39 5.42 -3.65
CA ARG A 181 27.06 6.63 -2.89
C ARG A 181 25.53 6.81 -2.90
N LEU A 182 24.99 7.41 -1.84
CA LEU A 182 23.59 7.81 -1.83
C LEU A 182 23.41 8.92 -2.86
N HIS A 183 22.48 8.71 -3.80
CA HIS A 183 22.15 9.68 -4.82
C HIS A 183 20.85 10.38 -4.45
N GLY A 184 20.87 11.71 -4.34
CA GLY A 184 19.65 12.49 -4.14
C GLY A 184 18.89 12.63 -5.45
N VAL A 185 17.72 12.00 -5.54
CA VAL A 185 16.86 12.12 -6.72
C VAL A 185 16.23 13.51 -6.72
N ALA A 186 16.50 14.28 -7.78
CA ALA A 186 15.99 15.63 -7.90
C ALA A 186 14.44 15.66 -7.95
N ASN A 187 13.86 16.71 -7.37
CA ASN A 187 12.40 16.89 -7.34
C ASN A 187 11.79 16.84 -8.74
N GLY A 188 10.60 16.25 -8.85
CA GLY A 188 9.87 16.06 -10.10
C GLY A 188 9.61 14.59 -10.41
N THR A 189 8.92 14.33 -11.52
CA THR A 189 8.61 12.96 -11.96
C THR A 189 9.85 12.29 -12.52
N MET A 190 10.19 11.11 -12.00
CA MET A 190 11.25 10.26 -12.57
C MET A 190 10.75 9.67 -13.89
N THR A 191 11.44 9.98 -15.00
CA THR A 191 11.20 9.37 -16.32
C THR A 191 12.23 8.27 -16.57
N GLY A 192 11.99 7.41 -17.56
CA GLY A 192 12.97 6.37 -17.93
C GLY A 192 14.32 6.95 -18.33
N GLN A 193 14.31 7.99 -19.17
CA GLN A 193 15.55 8.65 -19.61
C GLN A 193 16.31 9.29 -18.44
N ARG A 194 15.60 9.98 -17.53
CA ARG A 194 16.22 10.52 -16.32
C ARG A 194 16.80 9.43 -15.43
N TYR A 195 16.13 8.29 -15.32
CA TYR A 195 16.67 7.15 -14.56
C TYR A 195 17.96 6.61 -15.19
N ILE A 196 18.03 6.55 -16.53
CA ILE A 196 19.26 6.16 -17.24
C ILE A 196 20.39 7.16 -16.92
N ASP A 197 20.13 8.45 -17.11
CA ASP A 197 21.14 9.50 -17.05
C ASP A 197 21.58 9.83 -15.61
N GLU A 198 20.66 9.84 -14.66
CA GLU A 198 20.91 10.21 -13.26
C GLU A 198 21.36 9.00 -12.42
N VAL A 199 20.91 7.79 -12.76
CA VAL A 199 21.09 6.59 -11.90
C VAL A 199 21.90 5.49 -12.59
N LEU A 200 21.45 4.95 -13.72
CA LEU A 200 22.05 3.73 -14.28
C LEU A 200 23.46 3.98 -14.81
N LEU A 201 23.65 5.00 -15.65
CA LEU A 201 24.95 5.30 -16.26
C LEU A 201 26.00 5.79 -15.26
N PRO A 202 25.68 6.67 -14.28
CA PRO A 202 26.67 7.16 -13.34
C PRO A 202 27.00 6.16 -12.22
N HIS A 203 26.06 5.27 -11.87
CA HIS A 203 26.20 4.44 -10.67
C HIS A 203 26.22 2.94 -10.98
N ALA A 204 25.17 2.39 -11.61
CA ALA A 204 25.07 0.94 -11.85
C ALA A 204 26.14 0.44 -12.85
N ARG A 205 26.45 1.24 -13.88
CA ARG A 205 27.46 0.90 -14.90
C ARG A 205 28.85 0.61 -14.33
N LEU A 206 29.23 1.29 -13.24
CA LEU A 206 30.53 1.08 -12.58
C LEU A 206 30.65 -0.34 -12.03
N PHE A 207 29.56 -0.87 -11.46
CA PHE A 207 29.53 -2.24 -10.95
C PHE A 207 29.51 -3.27 -12.07
N ARG A 208 28.82 -3.00 -13.19
CA ARG A 208 28.93 -3.84 -14.39
C ARG A 208 30.37 -3.93 -14.89
N GLY A 209 31.10 -2.82 -14.90
CA GLY A 209 32.52 -2.81 -15.30
C GLY A 209 33.42 -3.62 -14.36
N ALA A 210 33.13 -3.62 -13.05
CA ALA A 210 33.93 -4.35 -12.05
C ALA A 210 33.61 -5.86 -12.00
N VAL A 211 32.34 -6.24 -12.09
CA VAL A 211 31.88 -7.64 -11.98
C VAL A 211 31.92 -8.35 -13.34
N GLY A 212 31.80 -7.62 -14.44
CA GLY A 212 31.78 -8.17 -15.78
C GLY A 212 30.46 -8.88 -16.11
N ASP A 213 30.54 -9.95 -16.90
CA ASP A 213 29.36 -10.49 -17.56
C ASP A 213 28.31 -11.11 -16.65
N LYS A 214 28.73 -11.54 -15.47
CA LYS A 214 27.88 -12.12 -14.45
C LYS A 214 27.08 -11.09 -13.65
N PHE A 215 27.33 -9.79 -13.85
CA PHE A 215 26.64 -8.74 -13.11
C PHE A 215 25.12 -8.78 -13.34
N VAL A 216 24.38 -8.84 -12.23
CA VAL A 216 22.92 -8.77 -12.22
C VAL A 216 22.50 -7.50 -11.49
N PHE A 217 21.69 -6.68 -12.14
CA PHE A 217 21.06 -5.51 -11.52
C PHE A 217 19.62 -5.86 -11.13
N ILE A 218 19.27 -5.64 -9.87
CA ILE A 218 17.91 -5.83 -9.37
C ILE A 218 17.35 -4.50 -8.89
N ASP A 219 16.19 -4.15 -9.43
CA ASP A 219 15.37 -3.00 -9.07
C ASP A 219 13.91 -3.42 -8.87
N ASN A 220 13.05 -2.46 -8.54
CA ASN A 220 11.61 -2.66 -8.49
C ASN A 220 10.98 -2.49 -9.90
N ASN A 221 9.72 -2.88 -10.07
CA ASN A 221 8.99 -2.76 -11.34
C ASN A 221 8.32 -1.39 -11.53
N ALA A 222 8.93 -0.30 -11.06
CA ALA A 222 8.40 1.04 -11.31
C ALA A 222 8.33 1.33 -12.82
N THR A 223 7.37 2.15 -13.22
CA THR A 223 7.12 2.44 -14.64
C THR A 223 8.32 3.08 -15.33
N CYS A 224 9.10 3.92 -14.61
CA CYS A 224 10.33 4.50 -15.15
C CYS A 224 11.43 3.45 -15.39
N HIS A 225 11.49 2.37 -14.63
CA HIS A 225 12.50 1.32 -14.79
C HIS A 225 12.22 0.39 -15.99
N ARG A 226 10.99 0.42 -16.49
CA ARG A 226 10.52 -0.41 -17.60
C ARG A 226 10.13 0.42 -18.82
N ALA A 227 10.41 1.72 -18.81
CA ALA A 227 10.15 2.61 -19.93
C ALA A 227 11.16 2.33 -21.06
N LEU A 228 10.70 2.44 -22.31
CA LEU A 228 11.60 2.43 -23.46
C LEU A 228 12.40 3.74 -23.46
N ALA A 229 13.70 3.62 -23.68
CA ALA A 229 14.54 4.79 -23.96
C ALA A 229 14.07 5.40 -25.29
N VAL A 230 14.01 6.74 -25.33
CA VAL A 230 13.61 7.52 -26.51
C VAL A 230 14.86 7.97 -27.25
#